data_AF-A0A7W7H6Z5-F1
#
_entry.id   AF-A0A7W7H6Z5-F1
#
_cell.length_a   1.000
_cell.length_b   1.000
_cell.length_c   1.000
_cell.angle_alpha   90.00
_cell.angle_beta   90.00
_cell.angle_gamma   90.00
#
_symmetry.space_group_name_H-M   'P 1'
#
loop_
_entity.id
_entity.type
_entity.pdbx_description
1 polymer ?
#
loop_
_entity_poly.entity_id
_entity_poly.type
_entity_poly.pdbx_seq_one_letter_code
_entity_poly.pdbx_strand_id
1 'polypeptide(L)'
;MSSALAVVLLIIVVVRVWTAAGPGWAQPVTGPLAAALLVAVSGLTAGQAGLTTAGFRYGLGAAVLIAIGYAVAVRVPAARRLFRTSYQRPWYTSLVAIPLATVIFEEVAFRGVLWGLIDREHGPVWATVVSAALFGLWHLGPGRPWTDAVVTGVAGVALGTLRFLGGGVLAPVLAHWAADGLGVPAAVRVSRTANQWGATQSGAG
;
A
#
# COMPACT_ATOMS: atom_id res chain seq x y z
N MET A 1 -17.71 20.98 2.20
CA MET A 1 -17.45 19.55 2.42
C MET A 1 -18.78 18.84 2.56
N SER A 2 -19.11 17.94 1.63
CA SER A 2 -20.31 17.11 1.72
C SER A 2 -20.27 16.23 2.98
N SER A 3 -21.44 15.94 3.58
CA SER A 3 -21.56 15.13 4.80
C SER A 3 -20.90 13.74 4.66
N ALA A 4 -20.95 13.16 3.47
CA ALA A 4 -20.28 11.89 3.14
C ALA A 4 -18.75 11.96 3.32
N LEU A 5 -18.10 13.04 2.88
CA LEU A 5 -16.66 13.21 3.01
C LEU A 5 -16.25 13.28 4.49
N ALA A 6 -17.02 13.96 5.33
CA ALA A 6 -16.75 14.03 6.77
C ALA A 6 -16.87 12.64 7.44
N VAL A 7 -17.90 11.86 7.09
CA VAL A 7 -18.09 10.48 7.59
C VAL A 7 -16.94 9.58 7.14
N VAL A 8 -16.54 9.65 5.87
CA VAL A 8 -15.41 8.87 5.33
C VAL A 8 -14.12 9.19 6.06
N LEU A 9 -13.80 10.48 6.26
CA LEU A 9 -12.59 10.90 6.98
C LEU A 9 -12.62 10.43 8.44
N LEU A 10 -13.77 10.50 9.11
CA LEU A 10 -13.94 9.99 10.47
C LEU A 10 -13.67 8.48 10.53
N ILE A 11 -14.22 7.70 9.59
CA ILE A 11 -13.98 6.24 9.53
C ILE A 11 -12.50 5.96 9.28
N ILE A 12 -11.85 6.69 8.37
CA ILE A 12 -10.41 6.56 8.13
C ILE A 12 -9.64 6.81 9.44
N VAL A 13 -9.96 7.87 10.19
CA VAL A 13 -9.32 8.15 11.49
C VAL A 13 -9.55 7.01 12.50
N VAL A 14 -10.77 6.47 12.58
CA VAL A 14 -11.07 5.33 13.47
C VAL A 14 -10.25 4.09 13.08
N VAL A 15 -10.18 3.78 11.78
CA VAL A 15 -9.37 2.65 11.29
C VAL A 15 -7.89 2.91 11.57
N ARG A 16 -7.42 4.16 11.49
CA ARG A 16 -6.04 4.51 11.84
C ARG A 16 -5.71 4.16 13.29
N VAL A 17 -6.59 4.53 14.21
CA VAL A 17 -6.46 4.21 15.62
C VAL A 17 -6.51 2.70 15.83
N TRP A 18 -7.42 2.00 15.16
CA TRP A 18 -7.50 0.53 15.18
C TRP A 18 -6.22 -0.15 14.68
N THR A 19 -5.64 0.33 13.58
CA THR A 19 -4.37 -0.21 13.06
C THR A 19 -3.20 0.04 14.01
N ALA A 20 -3.22 1.14 14.76
CA ALA A 20 -2.17 1.48 15.71
C ALA A 20 -2.27 0.72 17.05
N ALA A 21 -3.49 0.47 17.55
CA ALA A 21 -3.72 -0.09 18.89
C ALA A 21 -4.31 -1.51 18.89
N GLY A 22 -4.92 -1.93 17.79
CA GLY A 22 -5.62 -3.21 17.67
C GLY A 22 -4.69 -4.39 17.40
N PRO A 23 -5.17 -5.63 17.57
CA PRO A 23 -4.37 -6.82 17.37
C PRO A 23 -4.07 -7.05 15.88
N GLY A 24 -2.79 -7.24 15.55
CA GLY A 24 -2.35 -7.44 14.16
C GLY A 24 -3.01 -8.63 13.44
N TRP A 25 -3.38 -9.69 14.17
CA TRP A 25 -4.05 -10.85 13.60
C TRP A 25 -5.47 -10.56 13.08
N ALA A 26 -6.13 -9.52 13.58
CA ALA A 26 -7.48 -9.15 13.16
C ALA A 26 -7.49 -8.24 11.91
N GLN A 27 -6.35 -7.65 11.55
CA GLN A 27 -6.25 -6.69 10.45
C GLN A 27 -6.61 -7.29 9.09
N PRO A 28 -6.22 -8.53 8.72
CA PRO A 28 -6.65 -9.17 7.48
C PRO A 28 -8.18 -9.32 7.31
N VAL A 29 -8.95 -9.24 8.40
CA VAL A 29 -10.42 -9.31 8.35
C VAL A 29 -11.03 -7.92 8.47
N THR A 30 -10.53 -7.11 9.41
CA THR A 30 -11.06 -5.76 9.66
C THR A 30 -10.76 -4.77 8.54
N GLY A 31 -9.63 -4.91 7.83
CA GLY A 31 -9.28 -4.07 6.68
C GLY A 31 -10.31 -4.15 5.54
N PRO A 32 -10.61 -5.34 4.99
CA PRO A 32 -11.60 -5.47 3.92
C PRO A 32 -13.03 -5.10 4.36
N LEU A 33 -13.39 -5.37 5.62
CA LEU A 33 -14.69 -4.93 6.17
C LEU A 33 -14.79 -3.40 6.25
N ALA A 34 -13.72 -2.73 6.70
CA ALA A 34 -13.67 -1.27 6.72
C ALA A 34 -13.71 -0.67 5.31
N ALA A 35 -13.05 -1.31 4.33
CA ALA A 35 -13.12 -0.93 2.93
C ALA A 35 -14.56 -1.02 2.39
N ALA A 36 -15.24 -2.13 2.66
CA ALA A 36 -16.64 -2.34 2.26
C ALA A 36 -17.58 -1.31 2.93
N LEU A 37 -17.36 -1.04 4.22
CA LEU A 37 -18.10 -0.01 4.96
C LEU A 37 -17.93 1.37 4.33
N LEU A 38 -16.70 1.77 4.00
CA LEU A 38 -16.42 3.05 3.35
C LEU A 38 -17.18 3.20 2.03
N VAL A 39 -17.20 2.15 1.20
CA VAL A 39 -17.96 2.15 -0.05
C VAL A 39 -19.45 2.31 0.24
N ALA A 40 -20.00 1.53 1.19
CA ALA A 40 -21.42 1.55 1.53
C ALA A 40 -21.90 2.92 2.03
N VAL A 41 -21.10 3.64 2.82
CA VAL A 41 -21.49 4.95 3.38
C VAL A 41 -21.11 6.13 2.49
N SER A 42 -20.30 5.92 1.45
CA SER A 42 -19.83 7.00 0.58
C SER A 42 -20.91 7.59 -0.33
N GLY A 43 -21.97 6.84 -0.61
CA GLY A 43 -22.95 7.18 -1.65
C GLY A 43 -22.43 7.07 -3.08
N LEU A 44 -21.22 6.55 -3.29
CA LEU A 44 -20.68 6.25 -4.61
C LEU A 44 -21.20 4.89 -5.11
N THR A 45 -21.45 4.79 -6.42
CA THR A 45 -21.58 3.49 -7.07
C THR A 45 -20.23 2.76 -7.10
N ALA A 46 -20.23 1.43 -7.27
CA ALA A 46 -19.00 0.64 -7.42
C ALA A 46 -18.10 1.18 -8.55
N GLY A 47 -18.69 1.61 -9.67
CA GLY A 47 -17.95 2.22 -10.79
C GLY A 47 -17.29 3.55 -10.42
N GLN A 48 -17.97 4.42 -9.69
CA GLN A 48 -17.42 5.70 -9.22
C GLN A 48 -16.30 5.52 -8.20
N ALA A 49 -16.45 4.53 -7.32
CA ALA A 49 -15.39 4.09 -6.40
C ALA A 49 -14.26 3.31 -7.12
N GLY A 50 -14.34 3.13 -8.44
CA GLY A 50 -13.31 2.47 -9.22
C GLY A 50 -13.18 0.97 -8.97
N LEU A 51 -14.20 0.32 -8.40
CA LEU A 51 -14.25 -1.12 -8.16
C LEU A 51 -14.53 -1.88 -9.46
N THR A 52 -13.55 -1.84 -10.36
CA THR A 52 -13.59 -2.44 -11.69
C THR A 52 -12.28 -3.18 -11.96
N THR A 53 -12.26 -3.99 -13.01
CA THR A 53 -11.03 -4.64 -13.51
C THR A 53 -10.25 -3.76 -14.48
N ALA A 54 -10.67 -2.51 -14.67
CA ALA A 54 -10.01 -1.58 -15.56
C ALA A 54 -8.58 -1.26 -15.06
N GLY A 55 -7.68 -1.00 -16.01
CA GLY A 55 -6.30 -0.66 -15.70
C GLY A 55 -5.38 -1.84 -15.40
N PHE A 56 -5.82 -3.09 -15.61
CA PHE A 56 -4.98 -4.29 -15.41
C PHE A 56 -3.59 -4.18 -16.08
N ARG A 57 -3.53 -3.69 -17.33
CA ARG A 57 -2.25 -3.51 -18.06
C ARG A 57 -1.30 -2.53 -17.37
N TYR A 58 -1.83 -1.43 -16.82
CA TYR A 58 -1.05 -0.47 -16.05
C TYR A 58 -0.57 -1.08 -14.73
N GLY A 59 -1.46 -1.78 -14.02
CA GLY A 59 -1.10 -2.48 -12.77
C GLY A 59 -0.05 -3.56 -12.97
N LEU A 60 -0.19 -4.39 -14.01
CA LEU A 60 0.80 -5.41 -14.37
C LEU A 60 2.14 -4.78 -14.75
N GLY A 61 2.12 -3.73 -15.58
CA GLY A 61 3.33 -3.00 -15.96
C GLY A 61 4.06 -2.41 -14.75
N ALA A 62 3.32 -1.78 -13.82
CA ALA A 62 3.88 -1.25 -12.58
C ALA A 62 4.45 -2.36 -11.69
N ALA A 63 3.72 -3.47 -11.51
CA ALA A 63 4.16 -4.61 -10.73
C ALA A 63 5.46 -5.23 -11.29
N VAL A 64 5.56 -5.38 -12.61
CA VAL A 64 6.78 -5.85 -13.28
C VAL A 64 7.94 -4.88 -13.07
N LEU A 65 7.71 -3.58 -13.22
CA LEU A 65 8.74 -2.56 -12.99
C LEU A 65 9.26 -2.60 -11.55
N ILE A 66 8.37 -2.74 -10.57
CA ILE A 66 8.73 -2.86 -9.15
C ILE A 66 9.50 -4.17 -8.90
N ALA A 67 9.07 -5.28 -9.48
CA ALA A 67 9.77 -6.56 -9.38
C ALA A 67 11.21 -6.48 -9.93
N ILE A 68 11.40 -5.80 -11.07
CA ILE A 68 12.72 -5.52 -11.65
C ILE A 68 13.53 -4.65 -10.68
N GLY A 69 12.94 -3.60 -10.12
CA GLY A 69 13.57 -2.75 -9.11
C GLY A 69 14.09 -3.54 -7.92
N TYR A 70 13.27 -4.44 -7.35
CA TYR A 70 13.69 -5.35 -6.29
C TYR A 70 14.82 -6.29 -6.75
N ALA A 71 14.72 -6.86 -7.94
CA ALA A 71 15.74 -7.75 -8.49
C ALA A 71 17.10 -7.03 -8.65
N VAL A 72 17.10 -5.77 -9.05
CA VAL A 72 18.31 -4.94 -9.10
C VAL A 72 18.80 -4.62 -7.68
N ALA A 73 17.91 -4.15 -6.80
CA ALA A 73 18.27 -3.72 -5.45
C ALA A 73 18.93 -4.82 -4.61
N VAL A 74 18.46 -6.06 -4.67
CA VAL A 74 19.07 -7.18 -3.93
C VAL A 74 20.50 -7.51 -4.41
N ARG A 75 20.86 -7.13 -5.64
CA ARG A 75 22.19 -7.34 -6.22
C ARG A 75 23.17 -6.23 -5.84
N VAL A 76 22.69 -5.04 -5.47
CA VAL A 76 23.54 -3.89 -5.10
C VAL A 76 23.87 -3.92 -3.60
N PRO A 77 25.15 -4.08 -3.18
CA PRO A 77 25.53 -4.20 -1.77
C PRO A 77 25.04 -3.05 -0.89
N ALA A 78 25.12 -1.82 -1.39
CA ALA A 78 24.63 -0.65 -0.68
C ALA A 78 23.12 -0.75 -0.38
N ALA A 79 22.31 -1.23 -1.33
CA ALA A 79 20.86 -1.33 -1.19
C ALA A 79 20.41 -2.50 -0.30
N ARG A 80 21.25 -3.52 -0.07
CA ARG A 80 20.94 -4.66 0.80
C ARG A 80 20.58 -4.27 2.23
N ARG A 81 21.05 -3.10 2.70
CA ARG A 81 20.69 -2.57 4.03
C ARG A 81 19.20 -2.31 4.21
N LEU A 82 18.47 -2.06 3.11
CA LEU A 82 17.02 -1.80 3.10
C LEU A 82 16.19 -3.08 3.35
N PHE A 83 16.82 -4.25 3.30
CA PHE A 83 16.18 -5.56 3.34
C PHE A 83 16.43 -6.33 4.66
N ARG A 84 16.90 -5.64 5.71
CA ARG A 84 17.28 -6.24 7.00
C ARG A 84 16.09 -6.56 7.91
N THR A 85 14.98 -6.99 7.34
CA THR A 85 13.77 -7.38 8.07
C THR A 85 13.57 -8.88 7.95
N SER A 86 13.29 -9.54 9.07
CA SER A 86 13.01 -10.97 9.12
C SER A 86 11.51 -11.21 9.27
N TYR A 87 10.98 -12.14 8.47
CA TYR A 87 9.57 -12.52 8.49
C TYR A 87 9.45 -13.98 8.89
N GLN A 88 8.64 -14.28 9.92
CA GLN A 88 8.41 -15.65 10.37
C GLN A 88 7.65 -16.49 9.33
N ARG A 89 6.64 -15.89 8.68
CA ARG A 89 5.78 -16.55 7.68
C ARG A 89 5.77 -15.72 6.38
N PRO A 90 6.89 -15.61 5.65
CA PRO A 90 7.06 -14.64 4.56
C PRO A 90 5.99 -14.76 3.47
N TRP A 91 5.61 -15.98 3.09
CA TRP A 91 4.57 -16.18 2.08
C TRP A 91 3.18 -15.78 2.55
N TYR A 92 2.83 -16.09 3.80
CA TYR A 92 1.58 -15.60 4.39
C TYR A 92 1.59 -14.08 4.49
N THR A 93 2.70 -13.48 4.94
CA THR A 93 2.83 -12.02 5.02
C THR A 93 2.66 -11.37 3.65
N SER A 94 3.38 -11.85 2.64
CA SER A 94 3.38 -11.31 1.28
C SER A 94 2.05 -11.49 0.53
N LEU A 95 1.43 -12.67 0.64
CA LEU A 95 0.28 -13.06 -0.19
C LEU A 95 -1.07 -12.94 0.50
N VAL A 96 -1.10 -12.83 1.83
CA VAL A 96 -2.36 -12.78 2.60
C VAL A 96 -2.40 -11.57 3.51
N ALA A 97 -1.42 -11.42 4.40
CA ALA A 97 -1.47 -10.36 5.40
C ALA A 97 -1.38 -8.98 4.76
N ILE A 98 -0.39 -8.70 3.90
CA ILE A 98 -0.23 -7.40 3.23
C ILE A 98 -1.46 -7.05 2.36
N PRO A 99 -1.93 -7.91 1.44
CA PRO A 99 -3.11 -7.61 0.63
C PRO A 99 -4.35 -7.26 1.47
N LEU A 100 -4.65 -8.08 2.47
CA LEU A 100 -5.90 -7.98 3.21
C LEU A 100 -5.83 -6.92 4.34
N ALA A 101 -4.74 -6.89 5.11
CA ALA A 101 -4.59 -5.98 6.23
C ALA A 101 -4.27 -4.54 5.80
N THR A 102 -3.66 -4.36 4.62
CA THR A 102 -3.12 -3.07 4.19
C THR A 102 -3.71 -2.64 2.85
N VAL A 103 -3.35 -3.35 1.77
CA VAL A 103 -3.54 -2.85 0.40
C VAL A 103 -5.01 -2.60 0.06
N ILE A 104 -5.90 -3.56 0.38
CA ILE A 104 -7.32 -3.44 0.05
C ILE A 104 -7.94 -2.24 0.75
N PHE A 105 -7.71 -2.08 2.06
CA PHE A 105 -8.26 -0.96 2.80
C PHE A 105 -7.73 0.36 2.26
N GLU A 106 -6.41 0.49 2.13
CA GLU A 106 -5.79 1.74 1.74
C GLU A 106 -6.17 2.16 0.32
N GLU A 107 -6.15 1.25 -0.65
CA GLU A 107 -6.50 1.61 -2.02
C GLU A 107 -8.00 1.89 -2.19
N VAL A 108 -8.88 1.15 -1.51
CA VAL A 108 -10.32 1.45 -1.54
C VAL A 108 -10.61 2.78 -0.82
N ALA A 109 -9.98 3.04 0.32
CA ALA A 109 -10.19 4.27 1.08
C ALA A 109 -9.68 5.50 0.32
N PHE A 110 -8.41 5.50 -0.09
CA PHE A 110 -7.76 6.68 -0.65
C PHE A 110 -8.00 6.83 -2.15
N ARG A 111 -7.93 5.75 -2.93
CA ARG A 111 -8.01 5.78 -4.41
C ARG A 111 -9.38 5.40 -4.92
N GLY A 112 -10.20 4.73 -4.12
CA GLY A 112 -11.59 4.46 -4.46
C GLY A 112 -12.52 5.57 -3.98
N VAL A 113 -12.79 5.59 -2.69
CA VAL A 113 -13.81 6.42 -2.06
C VAL A 113 -13.40 7.89 -1.97
N LEU A 114 -12.28 8.19 -1.31
CA LEU A 114 -11.84 9.57 -1.12
C LEU A 114 -11.55 10.27 -2.46
N TRP A 115 -10.79 9.61 -3.34
CA TRP A 115 -10.54 10.10 -4.69
C TRP A 115 -11.85 10.29 -5.46
N GLY A 116 -12.77 9.32 -5.42
CA GLY A 116 -14.05 9.40 -6.13
C GLY A 116 -14.96 10.53 -5.64
N LEU A 117 -14.98 10.80 -4.34
CA LEU A 117 -15.74 11.92 -3.77
C LEU A 117 -15.16 13.27 -4.22
N ILE A 118 -13.84 13.42 -4.22
CA ILE A 118 -13.18 14.67 -4.59
C ILE A 118 -13.25 14.91 -6.10
N ASP A 119 -13.07 13.87 -6.91
CA ASP A 119 -13.12 13.95 -8.38
C ASP A 119 -14.48 14.47 -8.88
N ARG A 120 -15.57 14.03 -8.24
CA ARG A 120 -16.93 14.49 -8.56
C ARG A 120 -17.14 16.00 -8.42
N GLU A 121 -16.44 16.65 -7.50
CA GLU A 121 -16.63 18.08 -7.19
C GLU A 121 -15.48 18.95 -7.73
N HIS A 122 -14.27 18.41 -7.84
CA HIS A 122 -13.03 19.16 -8.06
C HIS A 122 -12.13 18.58 -9.16
N GLY A 123 -12.50 17.43 -9.74
CA GLY A 123 -11.77 16.77 -10.82
C GLY A 123 -10.54 15.97 -10.37
N PRO A 124 -9.89 15.28 -11.33
CA PRO A 124 -8.98 14.17 -11.04
C PRO A 124 -7.62 14.63 -10.49
N VAL A 125 -7.21 15.87 -10.81
CA VAL A 125 -5.97 16.46 -10.30
C VAL A 125 -6.08 16.68 -8.80
N TRP A 126 -7.13 17.37 -8.35
CA TRP A 126 -7.35 17.61 -6.92
C TRP A 126 -7.63 16.31 -6.16
N ALA A 127 -8.36 15.38 -6.76
CA ALA A 127 -8.57 14.05 -6.20
C ALA A 127 -7.24 13.33 -5.94
N THR A 128 -6.31 13.38 -6.90
CA THR A 128 -4.98 12.79 -6.78
C THR A 128 -4.13 13.50 -5.72
N VAL A 129 -4.05 14.83 -5.76
CA VAL A 129 -3.23 15.61 -4.81
C VAL A 129 -3.71 15.42 -3.36
N VAL A 130 -5.01 15.57 -3.12
CA VAL A 130 -5.57 15.50 -1.77
C VAL A 130 -5.54 14.07 -1.22
N SER A 131 -5.91 13.07 -2.02
CA SER A 131 -5.82 11.67 -1.58
C SER A 131 -4.38 11.24 -1.31
N ALA A 132 -3.41 11.70 -2.11
CA ALA A 132 -1.99 11.44 -1.90
C ALA A 132 -1.44 12.11 -0.64
N ALA A 133 -1.82 13.37 -0.37
CA ALA A 133 -1.43 14.07 0.85
C ALA A 133 -1.98 13.37 2.10
N LEU A 134 -3.27 13.00 2.09
CA LEU A 134 -3.90 12.27 3.20
C LEU A 134 -3.31 10.87 3.38
N PHE A 135 -2.92 10.21 2.29
CA PHE A 135 -2.19 8.94 2.33
C PHE A 135 -0.78 9.09 2.92
N GLY A 136 -0.08 10.19 2.63
CA GLY A 136 1.18 10.52 3.31
C GLY A 136 0.99 10.69 4.82
N LEU A 137 -0.01 11.49 5.22
CA LEU A 137 -0.36 11.71 6.63
C LEU A 137 -0.77 10.42 7.35
N TRP A 138 -1.41 9.48 6.65
CA TRP A 138 -1.71 8.13 7.15
C TRP A 138 -0.46 7.33 7.57
N HIS A 139 0.74 7.71 7.13
CA HIS A 139 1.98 7.01 7.47
C HIS A 139 2.76 7.64 8.63
N LEU A 140 2.37 8.84 9.10
CA LEU A 140 2.96 9.46 10.29
C LEU A 140 2.61 8.67 11.55
N GLY A 141 3.58 8.33 12.39
CA GLY A 141 3.29 7.64 13.65
C GLY A 141 4.50 7.56 14.59
N PRO A 142 4.30 7.11 15.84
CA PRO A 142 5.38 6.99 16.81
C PRO A 142 6.52 6.12 16.28
N GLY A 143 7.76 6.63 16.36
CA GLY A 143 8.96 5.90 15.93
C GLY A 143 9.20 5.84 14.42
N ARG A 144 8.35 6.47 13.59
CA ARG A 144 8.57 6.60 12.14
C ARG A 144 9.10 7.98 11.79
N PRO A 145 10.12 8.10 10.93
CA PRO A 145 10.59 9.40 10.48
C PRO A 145 9.51 10.08 9.62
N TRP A 146 9.39 11.41 9.72
CA TRP A 146 8.43 12.19 8.92
C TRP A 146 8.66 12.04 7.40
N THR A 147 9.87 11.67 7.00
CA THR A 147 10.22 11.38 5.61
C THR A 147 9.42 10.21 5.03
N ASP A 148 8.99 9.24 5.85
CA ASP A 148 8.15 8.14 5.39
C ASP A 148 6.83 8.67 4.83
N ALA A 149 6.22 9.64 5.51
CA ALA A 149 4.99 10.29 5.05
C ALA A 149 5.17 11.05 3.74
N VAL A 150 6.35 11.65 3.52
CA VAL A 150 6.66 12.31 2.24
C VAL A 150 6.83 11.28 1.12
N VAL A 151 7.60 10.23 1.37
CA VAL A 151 7.83 9.15 0.38
C VAL A 151 6.52 8.47 0.02
N THR A 152 5.68 8.14 1.00
CA THR A 152 4.38 7.52 0.75
C THR A 152 3.39 8.50 0.13
N GLY A 153 3.46 9.80 0.45
CA GLY A 153 2.71 10.83 -0.26
C GLY A 153 3.06 10.89 -1.75
N VAL A 154 4.35 10.86 -2.10
CA VAL A 154 4.81 10.78 -3.50
C VAL A 154 4.35 9.49 -4.17
N ALA A 155 4.44 8.34 -3.48
CA ALA A 155 3.87 7.08 -3.97
C ALA A 155 2.35 7.19 -4.17
N GLY A 156 1.65 7.90 -3.29
CA GLY A 156 0.23 8.18 -3.39
C GLY A 156 -0.14 8.97 -4.66
N VAL A 157 0.72 9.89 -5.11
CA VAL A 157 0.55 10.57 -6.41
C VAL A 157 0.64 9.55 -7.55
N ALA A 158 1.67 8.70 -7.56
CA ALA A 158 1.81 7.67 -8.58
C ALA A 158 0.62 6.69 -8.61
N LEU A 159 0.12 6.28 -7.45
CA LEU A 159 -1.05 5.41 -7.30
C LEU A 159 -2.34 6.12 -7.73
N GLY A 160 -2.50 7.41 -7.44
CA GLY A 160 -3.60 8.22 -7.96
C GLY A 160 -3.53 8.42 -9.47
N THR A 161 -2.34 8.57 -10.05
CA THR A 161 -2.16 8.58 -11.51
C THR A 161 -2.54 7.24 -12.13
N LEU A 162 -2.14 6.11 -11.52
CA LEU A 162 -2.56 4.78 -11.97
C LEU A 162 -4.07 4.58 -11.89
N ARG A 163 -4.72 5.11 -10.83
CA ARG A 163 -6.19 5.13 -10.71
C ARG A 163 -6.81 5.92 -11.87
N PHE A 164 -6.30 7.11 -12.17
CA PHE A 164 -6.81 7.96 -13.22
C PHE A 164 -6.64 7.32 -14.61
N LEU A 165 -5.43 6.88 -14.97
CA LEU A 165 -5.15 6.25 -16.26
C LEU A 165 -5.85 4.90 -16.43
N GLY A 166 -5.97 4.16 -15.34
CA GLY A 166 -6.59 2.84 -15.31
C GLY A 166 -8.11 2.86 -15.21
N GLY A 167 -8.73 3.96 -14.76
CA GLY A 167 -10.17 4.06 -14.53
C GLY A 167 -10.69 3.23 -13.34
N GLY A 168 -9.82 2.67 -12.52
CA GLY A 168 -10.18 1.75 -11.43
C GLY A 168 -9.05 1.53 -10.44
N VAL A 169 -9.37 0.95 -9.28
CA VAL A 169 -8.40 0.71 -8.20
C VAL A 169 -7.52 -0.52 -8.44
N LEU A 170 -7.81 -1.34 -9.45
CA LEU A 170 -7.01 -2.55 -9.72
C LEU A 170 -5.54 -2.20 -10.04
N ALA A 171 -5.30 -1.18 -10.85
CA ALA A 171 -3.95 -0.75 -11.20
C ALA A 171 -3.12 -0.35 -9.97
N PRO A 172 -3.58 0.57 -9.09
CA PRO A 172 -2.84 0.90 -7.88
C PRO A 172 -2.81 -0.24 -6.85
N VAL A 173 -3.84 -1.09 -6.73
CA VAL A 173 -3.79 -2.30 -5.87
C VAL A 173 -2.64 -3.21 -6.26
N LEU A 174 -2.48 -3.50 -7.56
CA LEU A 174 -1.39 -4.35 -8.04
C LEU A 174 -0.01 -3.70 -7.81
N ALA A 175 0.11 -2.39 -8.05
CA ALA A 175 1.36 -1.66 -7.84
C ALA A 175 1.73 -1.58 -6.35
N HIS A 176 0.78 -1.26 -5.48
CA HIS A 176 0.96 -1.17 -4.04
C HIS A 176 1.31 -2.54 -3.44
N TRP A 177 0.57 -3.59 -3.80
CA TRP A 177 0.94 -4.94 -3.39
C TRP A 177 2.32 -5.34 -3.91
N ALA A 178 2.67 -4.98 -5.15
CA ALA A 178 4.00 -5.30 -5.67
C ALA A 178 5.10 -4.59 -4.88
N ALA A 179 4.89 -3.34 -4.46
CA ALA A 179 5.83 -2.63 -3.60
C ALA A 179 5.99 -3.34 -2.25
N ASP A 180 4.91 -3.58 -1.52
CA ASP A 180 5.01 -4.09 -0.15
C ASP A 180 5.25 -5.61 -0.11
N GLY A 181 4.48 -6.33 -0.91
CA GLY A 181 4.45 -7.79 -0.98
C GLY A 181 5.74 -8.38 -1.53
N LEU A 182 6.33 -7.82 -2.60
CA LEU A 182 7.58 -8.34 -3.18
C LEU A 182 8.83 -7.95 -2.36
N GLY A 183 8.74 -6.93 -1.52
CA GLY A 183 9.79 -6.60 -0.55
C GLY A 183 10.08 -7.75 0.43
N VAL A 184 9.06 -8.55 0.77
CA VAL A 184 9.18 -9.69 1.69
C VAL A 184 10.11 -10.80 1.16
N PRO A 185 9.89 -11.40 -0.02
CA PRO A 185 10.83 -12.38 -0.58
C PRO A 185 12.20 -11.76 -0.91
N ALA A 186 12.27 -10.47 -1.27
CA ALA A 186 13.54 -9.76 -1.44
C ALA A 186 14.35 -9.73 -0.12
N ALA A 187 13.68 -9.46 1.00
CA ALA A 187 14.28 -9.53 2.34
C ALA A 187 14.75 -10.93 2.70
N VAL A 188 13.93 -11.96 2.45
CA VAL A 188 14.33 -13.36 2.66
C VAL A 188 15.57 -13.73 1.86
N ARG A 189 15.70 -13.27 0.61
CA ARG A 189 16.86 -13.55 -0.26
C ARG A 189 18.14 -12.94 0.29
N VAL A 190 18.09 -11.69 0.78
CA VAL A 190 19.25 -11.00 1.34
C VAL A 190 19.68 -11.67 2.66
N SER A 191 18.74 -11.94 3.57
CA SER A 191 19.02 -12.54 4.88
C SER A 191 19.63 -13.95 4.77
N ARG A 192 19.19 -14.79 3.82
CA ARG A 192 19.81 -16.10 3.56
C ARG A 192 21.26 -15.99 3.09
N THR A 193 21.55 -14.99 2.26
CA THR A 193 22.91 -14.80 1.72
C THR A 193 23.87 -14.36 2.81
N ALA A 194 23.44 -13.47 3.71
CA ALA A 194 24.25 -13.02 4.84
C ALA A 194 24.63 -14.19 5.78
N ASN A 195 23.68 -15.08 6.08
CA ASN A 195 23.95 -16.25 6.93
C ASN A 195 24.92 -17.24 6.29
N GLN A 196 24.87 -17.44 4.97
CA GLN A 196 25.82 -18.28 4.25
C GLN A 196 27.26 -17.74 4.34
N TRP A 197 27.43 -16.41 4.26
CA TRP A 197 28.76 -15.78 4.31
C TRP A 197 29.37 -15.81 5.70
N GLY A 198 28.55 -15.67 6.75
CA GLY A 198 29.00 -15.83 8.15
C GLY A 198 29.44 -17.26 8.46
N ALA A 199 28.69 -18.27 7.99
CA ALA A 199 29.02 -19.68 8.20
C ALA A 199 30.32 -20.11 7.48
N THR A 200 30.61 -19.55 6.29
CA THR A 200 31.87 -19.84 5.58
C THR A 200 33.11 -19.24 6.26
N GLN A 201 32.96 -18.18 7.05
CA GLN A 201 34.10 -17.56 7.76
C GLN A 201 34.42 -18.24 9.10
N SER A 202 33.45 -18.91 9.74
CA SER A 202 33.66 -19.62 11.02
C SER A 202 34.21 -21.05 10.87
N GLY A 203 34.24 -21.60 9.66
CA GLY A 203 34.71 -22.98 9.38
C GLY A 203 36.16 -23.08 8.94
N ALA A 204 36.93 -21.97 8.98
CA ALA A 204 38.32 -21.89 8.54
C ALA A 204 39.31 -21.67 9.71
N GLY A 205 38.91 -22.05 10.93
CA GLY A 205 39.73 -21.99 12.14
C GLY A 205 40.15 -23.36 12.63
#